data_AF-A0AAD9D570-F1
#
_entry.id   AF-A0AAD9D570-F1
#
_cell.length_a   1.000
_cell.length_b   1.000
_cell.length_c   1.000
_cell.angle_alpha   90.00
_cell.angle_beta   90.00
_cell.angle_gamma   90.00
#
_symmetry.space_group_name_H-M   'P 1'
#
loop_
_entity.id
_entity.type
_entity.pdbx_description
1 polymer ?
#
loop_
_entity_poly.entity_id
_entity_poly.type
_entity_poly.pdbx_seq_one_letter_code
_entity_poly.pdbx_strand_id
1 'polypeptide(L)'
;MRVYATSARGSTLSNNDDEEEGWSIEFVRGMDAAFELKEIMINEGSRVISFQTDANERINVYYTTRTLREIMQNPRVHTGKGYKKRPKIEERADRSGYSEVEYIDEEADYRNKLIEHEKEEEKIAEKKLMVLKKLKVFDDERAKIALEMKIKKDARTHEFEEAERQRQEANRQIQQAREAAKQRQRCTCHVCHQVFVNVHAKNQHFQAVHVFQCDYCYKEFSSMNALSQHKNATIIGKFMID
;
A
#
# COMPACT_ATOMS: atom_id res chain seq x y z
N MET A 1 14.74 4.21 25.27
CA MET A 1 14.12 3.69 24.03
C MET A 1 12.83 4.45 23.79
N ARG A 2 12.80 5.37 22.81
CA ARG A 2 11.58 6.08 22.41
C ARG A 2 10.93 5.33 21.26
N VAL A 3 9.67 4.93 21.45
CA VAL A 3 8.83 4.27 20.46
C VAL A 3 8.01 5.35 19.77
N TYR A 4 8.15 5.51 18.46
CA TYR A 4 7.26 6.35 17.66
C TYR A 4 6.07 5.51 17.23
N ALA A 5 4.87 5.89 17.69
CA ALA A 5 3.61 5.38 17.19
C ALA A 5 3.09 6.37 16.14
N THR A 6 3.10 5.98 14.87
CA THR A 6 2.45 6.71 13.79
C THR A 6 0.97 6.35 13.77
N SER A 7 0.16 7.25 14.33
CA SER A 7 -1.30 7.21 14.26
C SER A 7 -1.74 7.87 12.95
N ALA A 8 -2.13 7.07 11.96
CA ALA A 8 -2.82 7.53 10.76
C ALA A 8 -4.28 7.80 11.12
N ARG A 9 -4.63 9.07 11.31
CA ARG A 9 -6.03 9.51 11.42
C ARG A 9 -6.60 9.72 10.02
N GLY A 10 -7.81 9.20 9.84
CA GLY A 10 -8.58 9.24 8.62
C GLY A 10 -8.79 10.67 8.11
N SER A 11 -8.53 10.83 6.83
CA SER A 11 -8.99 11.96 6.03
C SER A 11 -10.50 11.81 5.80
N THR A 12 -11.27 12.71 6.40
CA THR A 12 -12.66 12.94 6.07
C THR A 12 -12.71 13.68 4.73
N LEU A 13 -13.25 13.01 3.71
CA LEU A 13 -13.59 13.58 2.42
C LEU A 13 -14.62 14.70 2.60
N SER A 14 -14.15 15.94 2.65
CA SER A 14 -14.99 17.12 2.46
C SER A 14 -15.09 17.40 0.96
N ASN A 15 -16.28 17.18 0.41
CA ASN A 15 -16.69 17.65 -0.92
C ASN A 15 -16.83 19.17 -0.91
N ASN A 16 -15.72 19.90 -1.00
CA ASN A 16 -15.72 21.31 -1.32
C ASN A 16 -15.08 21.47 -2.69
N ASP A 17 -15.84 22.08 -3.60
CA ASP A 17 -15.48 22.82 -4.80
C ASP A 17 -14.15 22.46 -5.49
N ASP A 18 -14.27 22.13 -6.78
CA ASP A 18 -13.22 21.88 -7.77
C ASP A 18 -12.15 23.00 -7.85
N GLU A 19 -11.33 23.17 -6.81
CA GLU A 19 -9.99 23.71 -6.95
C GLU A 19 -9.20 22.64 -7.70
N GLU A 20 -9.07 22.82 -9.03
CA GLU A 20 -8.18 22.05 -9.89
C GLU A 20 -6.75 22.13 -9.34
N GLU A 21 -6.44 21.26 -8.38
CA GLU A 21 -5.16 21.17 -7.70
C GLU A 21 -4.09 20.95 -8.78
N GLY A 22 -3.27 21.97 -9.00
CA GLY A 22 -2.13 21.87 -9.89
C GLY A 22 -1.21 20.73 -9.45
N TRP A 23 -0.36 20.27 -10.37
CA TRP A 23 0.68 19.31 -10.00
C TRP A 23 1.56 19.94 -8.92
N SER A 24 1.81 19.20 -7.84
CA SER A 24 2.69 19.70 -6.79
C SER A 24 4.10 19.97 -7.36
N ILE A 25 4.82 20.95 -6.81
CA ILE A 25 6.18 21.26 -7.26
C ILE A 25 7.10 20.04 -7.10
N GLU A 26 6.87 19.22 -6.07
CA GLU A 26 7.57 17.96 -5.81
C GLU A 26 7.30 16.92 -6.88
N PHE A 27 6.05 16.84 -7.39
CA PHE A 27 5.74 15.95 -8.49
C PHE A 27 6.53 16.34 -9.75
N VAL A 28 6.54 17.64 -10.10
CA VAL A 28 7.24 18.12 -11.30
C VAL A 28 8.75 17.96 -11.15
N ARG A 29 9.29 18.14 -9.94
CA ARG A 29 10.68 17.79 -9.65
C ARG A 29 10.93 16.31 -9.83
N GLY A 30 10.05 15.42 -9.39
CA GLY A 30 10.20 13.96 -9.61
C GLY A 30 10.34 13.53 -11.09
N MET A 31 9.95 14.38 -12.04
CA MET A 31 10.19 14.14 -13.47
C MET A 31 11.67 14.28 -13.86
N ASP A 32 12.47 15.04 -13.13
CA ASP A 32 13.90 15.23 -13.42
C ASP A 32 14.67 13.90 -13.40
N ALA A 33 14.39 13.06 -12.41
CA ALA A 33 14.98 11.75 -12.21
C ALA A 33 14.48 10.72 -13.23
N ALA A 34 13.26 10.89 -13.75
CA ALA A 34 12.67 9.97 -14.72
C ALA A 34 13.15 10.24 -16.15
N PHE A 35 13.44 11.50 -16.49
CA PHE A 35 13.79 11.93 -17.84
C PHE A 35 15.22 12.47 -17.97
N GLU A 36 16.04 12.31 -16.92
CA GLU A 36 17.44 12.78 -16.88
C GLU A 36 17.55 14.28 -17.19
N LEU A 37 16.56 15.07 -16.73
CA LEU A 37 16.51 16.50 -16.98
C LEU A 37 17.27 17.26 -15.89
N LYS A 38 18.06 18.27 -16.26
CA LYS A 38 18.75 19.14 -15.29
C LYS A 38 17.91 20.37 -14.97
N GLU A 39 17.46 20.52 -13.72
CA GLU A 39 16.81 21.76 -13.26
C GLU A 39 17.79 22.95 -13.38
N ILE A 40 17.39 24.01 -14.08
CA ILE A 40 18.22 25.21 -14.30
C ILE A 40 17.67 26.48 -13.65
N MET A 41 16.35 26.57 -13.44
CA MET A 41 15.71 27.76 -12.88
C MET A 41 14.31 27.44 -12.37
N ILE A 42 13.98 27.99 -11.20
CA ILE A 42 12.61 28.04 -10.70
C ILE A 42 12.18 29.50 -10.62
N ASN A 43 11.00 29.79 -11.17
CA ASN A 43 10.34 31.07 -11.00
C ASN A 43 8.99 30.84 -10.32
N GLU A 44 8.91 31.10 -9.02
CA GLU A 44 7.70 30.95 -8.21
C GLU A 44 6.60 31.93 -8.63
N GLY A 45 6.98 33.16 -9.03
CA GLY A 45 6.03 34.19 -9.46
C GLY A 45 5.30 33.82 -10.76
N SER A 46 5.98 33.15 -11.68
CA SER A 46 5.39 32.63 -12.93
C SER A 46 5.02 31.15 -12.86
N ARG A 47 5.27 30.48 -11.73
CA ARG A 47 5.04 29.05 -11.50
C ARG A 47 5.63 28.15 -12.59
N VAL A 48 6.89 28.41 -12.94
CA VAL A 48 7.63 27.69 -13.99
C VAL A 48 8.88 27.05 -13.41
N ILE A 49 9.10 25.78 -13.74
CA ILE A 49 10.40 25.13 -13.60
C ILE A 49 11.00 24.97 -14.99
N SER A 50 12.21 25.49 -15.16
CA SER A 50 12.97 25.31 -16.39
C SER A 50 13.96 24.18 -16.22
N PHE A 51 13.96 23.27 -17.17
CA PHE A 51 14.87 22.15 -17.29
C PHE A 51 15.74 22.29 -18.54
N GLN A 52 16.88 21.63 -18.52
CA GLN A 52 17.79 21.53 -19.64
C GLN A 52 18.02 20.06 -19.98
N THR A 53 17.89 19.71 -21.26
CA THR A 53 18.22 18.38 -21.79
C THR A 53 19.72 18.26 -22.06
N ASP A 54 20.20 17.03 -22.28
CA ASP A 54 21.59 16.78 -22.70
C ASP A 54 21.94 17.41 -24.06
N ALA A 55 20.94 17.63 -24.91
CA ALA A 55 21.07 18.37 -26.16
C ALA A 55 21.14 19.89 -25.96
N ASN A 56 21.23 20.36 -24.70
CA ASN A 56 21.27 21.76 -24.31
C ASN A 56 19.98 22.53 -24.68
N GLU A 57 18.87 21.82 -24.89
CA GLU A 57 17.56 22.41 -25.15
C GLU A 57 16.86 22.76 -23.82
N ARG A 58 16.20 23.92 -23.77
CA ARG A 58 15.47 24.39 -22.59
C ARG A 58 14.00 23.98 -22.67
N ILE A 59 13.51 23.31 -21.63
CA ILE A 59 12.11 22.93 -21.46
C ILE A 59 11.54 23.70 -20.28
N ASN A 60 10.40 24.36 -20.44
CA ASN A 60 9.72 25.05 -19.35
C ASN A 60 8.45 24.29 -18.99
N VAL A 61 8.35 23.84 -17.74
CA VAL A 61 7.19 23.12 -17.20
C VAL A 61 6.43 24.03 -16.24
N TYR A 62 5.16 24.25 -16.55
CA TYR A 62 4.25 25.04 -15.72
C TYR A 62 3.48 24.08 -14.82
N TYR A 63 3.63 24.22 -13.50
CA TYR A 63 3.06 23.27 -12.53
C TYR A 63 1.64 23.65 -12.07
N THR A 64 0.96 24.55 -12.78
CA THR A 64 -0.45 24.89 -12.51
C THR A 64 -1.35 24.63 -13.70
N THR A 65 -2.50 24.02 -13.40
CA THR A 65 -3.57 23.59 -14.31
C THR A 65 -4.06 24.68 -15.26
N ARG A 66 -4.16 25.94 -14.80
CA ARG A 66 -4.56 27.07 -15.66
C ARG A 66 -3.63 27.29 -16.85
N THR A 67 -2.32 27.18 -16.66
CA THR A 67 -1.34 27.53 -17.70
C THR A 67 -1.23 26.43 -18.75
N LEU A 68 -1.28 25.15 -18.34
CA LEU A 68 -1.36 24.02 -19.28
C LEU A 68 -2.64 24.09 -20.11
N ARG A 69 -3.79 24.42 -19.48
CA ARG A 69 -5.06 24.60 -20.18
C ARG A 69 -4.99 25.71 -21.24
N GLU A 70 -4.46 26.88 -20.90
CA GLU A 70 -4.28 27.99 -21.86
C GLU A 70 -3.34 27.62 -23.01
N ILE A 71 -2.22 26.95 -22.72
CA ILE A 71 -1.27 26.49 -23.74
C ILE A 71 -1.89 25.42 -24.65
N MET A 72 -2.64 24.45 -24.10
CA MET A 72 -3.31 23.41 -24.88
C MET A 72 -4.47 23.97 -25.72
N GLN A 73 -5.20 24.97 -25.21
CA GLN A 73 -6.25 25.65 -25.95
C GLN A 73 -5.69 26.57 -27.04
N ASN A 74 -4.44 27.05 -26.89
CA ASN A 74 -3.81 27.95 -27.86
C ASN A 74 -2.32 27.63 -28.11
N PRO A 75 -1.98 26.44 -28.68
CA PRO A 75 -0.58 26.01 -28.82
C PRO A 75 0.26 26.94 -29.71
N ARG A 76 -0.41 27.66 -30.62
CA ARG A 76 0.24 28.59 -31.55
C ARG A 76 0.76 29.87 -30.90
N VAL A 77 0.24 30.25 -29.73
CA VAL A 77 0.62 31.52 -29.07
C VAL A 77 1.96 31.39 -28.35
N HIS A 78 2.39 30.16 -28.03
CA HIS A 78 3.53 29.89 -27.13
C HIS A 78 4.72 29.16 -27.77
N THR A 79 4.66 28.82 -29.07
CA THR A 79 5.72 28.06 -29.75
C THR A 79 6.96 28.88 -30.14
N GLY A 80 7.11 30.12 -29.66
CA GLY A 80 8.32 30.95 -29.83
C GLY A 80 8.68 31.31 -31.28
N LYS A 81 7.93 30.82 -32.27
CA LYS A 81 8.13 31.12 -33.68
C LYS A 81 7.49 32.47 -33.95
N GLY A 82 8.31 33.51 -33.77
CA GLY A 82 7.96 34.90 -34.04
C GLY A 82 7.20 35.06 -35.36
N TYR A 83 6.23 35.97 -35.33
CA TYR A 83 5.46 36.48 -36.48
C TYR A 83 6.28 36.44 -37.77
N LYS A 84 6.14 35.38 -38.56
CA LYS A 84 6.65 35.39 -39.94
C LYS A 84 5.74 36.34 -40.71
N LYS A 85 6.28 37.50 -41.10
CA LYS A 85 5.63 38.45 -42.01
C LYS A 85 5.07 37.66 -43.20
N ARG A 86 3.76 37.78 -43.43
CA ARG A 86 3.06 37.24 -44.59
C ARG A 86 3.76 37.77 -45.85
N PRO A 87 4.31 36.93 -46.74
CA PRO A 87 4.83 37.40 -48.01
C PRO A 87 3.70 38.09 -48.77
N LYS A 88 3.94 39.31 -49.27
CA LYS A 88 3.02 39.98 -50.17
C LYS A 88 2.90 39.12 -51.43
N ILE A 89 1.70 38.60 -51.66
CA ILE A 89 1.35 37.94 -52.92
C ILE A 89 1.19 39.07 -53.93
N GLU A 90 2.15 39.20 -54.83
CA GLU A 90 2.02 40.03 -56.03
C GLU A 90 1.20 39.23 -57.04
N GLU A 91 -0.05 39.66 -57.24
CA GLU A 91 -0.91 39.19 -58.32
C GLU A 91 -0.27 39.54 -59.67
N ARG A 92 0.33 38.55 -60.33
CA ARG A 92 0.60 38.62 -61.76
C ARG A 92 -0.51 37.89 -62.51
N ALA A 93 -1.46 38.68 -62.98
CA ALA A 93 -2.41 38.28 -64.01
C ALA A 93 -1.67 38.30 -65.35
N ASP A 94 -1.18 37.14 -65.80
CA ASP A 94 -0.81 36.95 -67.20
C ASP A 94 -1.61 35.81 -67.83
N ARG A 95 -2.40 36.29 -68.78
CA ARG A 95 -3.39 35.68 -69.65
C ARG A 95 -2.66 35.17 -70.88
N SER A 96 -2.70 33.87 -71.21
CA SER A 96 -2.46 33.41 -72.59
C SER A 96 -2.65 31.90 -72.77
N GLY A 97 -3.63 31.53 -73.61
CA GLY A 97 -3.49 30.43 -74.57
C GLY A 97 -3.74 29.02 -74.04
N TYR A 98 -5.00 28.64 -73.86
CA TYR A 98 -5.39 27.25 -73.64
C TYR A 98 -5.50 26.53 -74.99
N SER A 99 -4.60 25.57 -75.23
CA SER A 99 -4.63 24.69 -76.40
C SER A 99 -5.24 23.35 -75.98
N GLU A 100 -6.37 22.99 -76.59
CA GLU A 100 -7.29 21.94 -76.14
C GLU A 100 -6.94 20.52 -76.64
N VAL A 101 -5.68 20.22 -77.01
CA VAL A 101 -5.36 18.99 -77.76
C VAL A 101 -4.31 18.06 -77.11
N GLU A 102 -3.76 18.39 -75.93
CA GLU A 102 -2.86 17.49 -75.15
C GLU A 102 -3.54 16.77 -73.96
N TYR A 103 -4.87 16.81 -73.88
CA TYR A 103 -5.62 16.43 -72.67
C TYR A 103 -5.75 14.91 -72.39
N ILE A 104 -5.41 14.05 -73.35
CA ILE A 104 -5.73 12.61 -73.26
C ILE A 104 -4.64 11.82 -72.51
N ASP A 105 -3.37 12.22 -72.59
CA ASP A 105 -2.27 11.53 -71.90
C ASP A 105 -2.19 11.87 -70.39
N GLU A 106 -2.63 13.06 -69.99
CA GLU A 106 -2.64 13.49 -68.58
C GLU A 106 -3.68 12.73 -67.73
N GLU A 107 -4.81 12.34 -68.32
CA GLU A 107 -5.86 11.60 -67.62
C GLU A 107 -5.41 10.18 -67.24
N ALA A 108 -4.66 9.51 -68.12
CA ALA A 108 -4.14 8.18 -67.86
C ALA A 108 -3.11 8.19 -66.70
N ASP A 109 -2.26 9.22 -66.65
CA ASP A 109 -1.30 9.41 -65.55
C ASP A 109 -2.02 9.64 -64.21
N TYR A 110 -3.07 10.46 -64.19
CA TYR A 110 -3.87 10.67 -62.98
C TYR A 110 -4.55 9.39 -62.48
N ARG A 111 -5.12 8.58 -63.38
CA ARG A 111 -5.74 7.29 -63.03
C ARG A 111 -4.71 6.33 -62.44
N ASN A 112 -3.51 6.25 -63.01
CA ASN A 112 -2.43 5.42 -62.48
C ASN A 112 -2.00 5.87 -61.08
N LYS A 113 -1.84 7.18 -60.86
CA LYS A 113 -1.53 7.74 -59.53
C LYS A 113 -2.61 7.43 -58.50
N LEU A 114 -3.89 7.47 -58.89
CA LEU A 114 -4.99 7.11 -58.00
C LEU A 114 -4.92 5.62 -57.60
N ILE A 115 -4.67 4.73 -58.56
CA ILE A 115 -4.50 3.29 -58.30
C ILE A 115 -3.28 3.03 -57.40
N GLU A 116 -2.17 3.75 -57.59
CA GLU A 116 -0.99 3.64 -56.72
C GLU A 116 -1.32 4.09 -55.29
N HIS A 117 -2.02 5.21 -55.13
CA HIS A 117 -2.47 5.70 -53.84
C HIS A 117 -3.39 4.70 -53.12
N GLU A 118 -4.38 4.12 -53.81
CA GLU A 118 -5.27 3.09 -53.26
C GLU A 118 -4.47 1.87 -52.76
N LYS A 119 -3.47 1.41 -53.52
CA LYS A 119 -2.57 0.31 -53.10
C LYS A 119 -1.72 0.69 -51.89
N GLU A 120 -1.28 1.94 -51.79
CA GLU A 120 -0.56 2.42 -50.61
C GLU A 120 -1.46 2.49 -49.37
N GLU A 121 -2.70 2.95 -49.53
CA GLU A 121 -3.70 2.96 -48.46
C GLU A 121 -4.01 1.54 -47.95
N GLU A 122 -4.15 0.57 -48.85
CA GLU A 122 -4.34 -0.85 -48.50
C GLU A 122 -3.15 -1.38 -47.69
N LYS A 123 -1.91 -1.13 -48.14
CA LYS A 123 -0.69 -1.50 -47.40
C LYS A 123 -0.63 -0.85 -46.02
N ILE A 124 -1.06 0.41 -45.89
CA ILE A 124 -1.13 1.10 -44.60
C ILE A 124 -2.20 0.45 -43.70
N ALA A 125 -3.36 0.10 -44.26
CA ALA A 125 -4.44 -0.57 -43.53
C ALA A 125 -3.99 -1.94 -43.00
N GLU A 126 -3.29 -2.74 -43.80
CA GLU A 126 -2.73 -4.02 -43.38
C GLU A 126 -1.70 -3.86 -42.25
N LYS A 127 -0.79 -2.89 -42.37
CA LYS A 127 0.18 -2.58 -41.30
C LYS A 127 -0.52 -2.15 -40.01
N LYS A 128 -1.54 -1.28 -40.10
CA LYS A 128 -2.36 -0.88 -38.94
C LYS A 128 -3.03 -2.09 -38.29
N LEU A 129 -3.61 -2.99 -39.09
CA LEU A 129 -4.23 -4.21 -38.59
C LEU A 129 -3.22 -5.13 -37.88
N MET A 130 -2.02 -5.28 -38.44
CA MET A 130 -0.94 -6.06 -37.82
C MET A 130 -0.52 -5.47 -36.46
N VAL A 131 -0.39 -4.14 -36.37
CA VAL A 131 -0.07 -3.44 -35.11
C VAL A 131 -1.18 -3.61 -34.09
N LEU A 132 -2.46 -3.45 -34.49
CA LEU A 132 -3.59 -3.66 -33.60
C LEU A 132 -3.66 -5.09 -33.05
N LYS A 133 -3.39 -6.09 -33.89
CA LYS A 133 -3.30 -7.49 -33.44
C LYS A 133 -2.19 -7.69 -32.40
N LYS A 134 -1.02 -7.08 -32.60
CA LYS A 134 0.09 -7.14 -31.63
C LYS A 134 -0.27 -6.46 -30.31
N LEU A 135 -0.89 -5.28 -30.35
CA LEU A 135 -1.34 -4.56 -29.15
C LEU A 135 -2.32 -5.40 -28.33
N LYS A 136 -3.29 -6.04 -29.00
CA LYS A 136 -4.25 -6.93 -28.32
C LYS A 136 -3.56 -8.08 -27.57
N VAL A 137 -2.54 -8.71 -28.17
CA VAL A 137 -1.76 -9.77 -27.51
C VAL A 137 -1.06 -9.25 -26.26
N PHE A 138 -0.47 -8.05 -26.32
CA PHE A 138 0.16 -7.44 -25.14
C PHE A 138 -0.85 -7.09 -24.04
N ASP A 139 -2.05 -6.63 -24.39
CA ASP A 139 -3.11 -6.36 -23.42
C ASP A 139 -3.61 -7.64 -22.74
N ASP A 140 -3.79 -8.73 -23.51
CA ASP A 140 -4.16 -10.05 -22.99
C ASP A 140 -3.06 -10.61 -22.05
N GLU A 141 -1.78 -10.44 -22.40
CA GLU A 141 -0.66 -10.86 -21.57
C GLU A 141 -0.55 -10.03 -20.28
N ARG A 142 -0.75 -8.72 -20.36
CA ARG A 142 -0.83 -7.84 -19.18
C ARG A 142 -2.00 -8.22 -18.27
N ALA A 143 -3.17 -8.52 -18.84
CA ALA A 143 -4.32 -8.98 -18.07
C ALA A 143 -4.05 -10.32 -17.37
N LYS A 144 -3.37 -11.24 -18.04
CA LYS A 144 -2.94 -12.53 -17.46
C LYS A 144 -1.98 -12.33 -16.28
N ILE A 145 -0.96 -11.49 -16.43
CA ILE A 145 0.00 -11.17 -15.36
C ILE A 145 -0.72 -10.53 -14.17
N ALA A 146 -1.64 -9.59 -14.42
CA ALA A 146 -2.42 -8.94 -13.37
C ALA A 146 -3.28 -9.95 -12.59
N LEU A 147 -3.92 -10.89 -13.29
CA LEU A 147 -4.71 -11.96 -12.66
C LEU A 147 -3.84 -12.89 -11.81
N GLU A 148 -2.67 -13.28 -12.31
CA GLU A 148 -1.73 -14.11 -11.54
C GLU A 148 -1.23 -13.40 -10.28
N MET A 149 -0.91 -12.11 -10.37
CA MET A 149 -0.55 -11.31 -9.21
C MET A 149 -1.68 -11.21 -8.18
N LYS A 150 -2.93 -11.10 -8.64
CA LYS A 150 -4.12 -11.10 -7.78
C LYS A 150 -4.28 -12.44 -7.04
N ILE A 151 -4.20 -13.56 -7.76
CA ILE A 151 -4.28 -14.91 -7.17
C ILE A 151 -3.17 -15.11 -6.12
N LYS A 152 -1.94 -14.71 -6.42
CA LYS A 152 -0.81 -14.79 -5.47
C LYS A 152 -1.02 -13.91 -4.24
N LYS A 153 -1.62 -12.73 -4.40
CA LYS A 153 -1.96 -11.85 -3.28
C LYS A 153 -3.02 -12.49 -2.39
N ASP A 154 -4.08 -13.02 -2.98
CA ASP A 154 -5.20 -13.64 -2.26
C ASP A 154 -4.75 -14.93 -1.54
N ALA A 155 -3.84 -15.70 -2.14
CA ALA A 155 -3.22 -16.86 -1.50
C ALA A 155 -2.41 -16.47 -0.25
N ARG A 156 -1.57 -15.43 -0.34
CA ARG A 156 -0.80 -14.94 0.82
C ARG A 156 -1.68 -14.42 1.95
N THR A 157 -2.80 -13.75 1.62
CA THR A 157 -3.75 -13.32 2.64
C THR A 157 -4.43 -14.50 3.32
N HIS A 158 -4.83 -15.52 2.56
CA HIS A 158 -5.42 -16.72 3.13
C HIS A 158 -4.43 -17.49 4.02
N GLU A 159 -3.17 -17.64 3.59
CA GLU A 159 -2.10 -18.26 4.38
C GLU A 159 -1.88 -17.51 5.71
N PHE A 160 -1.89 -16.18 5.68
CA PHE A 160 -1.77 -15.35 6.88
C PHE A 160 -2.95 -15.54 7.84
N GLU A 161 -4.18 -15.51 7.34
CA GLU A 161 -5.39 -15.73 8.13
C GLU A 161 -5.45 -17.14 8.74
N GLU A 162 -4.99 -18.16 8.01
CA GLU A 162 -4.89 -19.52 8.52
C GLU A 162 -3.84 -19.65 9.63
N ALA A 163 -2.66 -19.06 9.44
CA ALA A 163 -1.62 -19.03 10.48
C ALA A 163 -2.09 -18.31 11.74
N GLU A 164 -2.86 -17.22 11.61
CA GLU A 164 -3.45 -16.53 12.74
C GLU A 164 -4.48 -17.40 13.48
N ARG A 165 -5.38 -18.09 12.76
CA ARG A 165 -6.33 -19.03 13.35
C ARG A 165 -5.62 -20.15 14.13
N GLN A 166 -4.56 -20.73 13.55
CA GLN A 166 -3.75 -21.75 14.22
C GLN A 166 -3.10 -21.21 15.50
N ARG A 167 -2.55 -20.00 15.47
CA ARG A 167 -1.96 -19.33 16.65
C ARG A 167 -3.01 -19.08 17.73
N GLN A 168 -4.21 -18.64 17.36
CA GLN A 168 -5.30 -18.42 18.31
C GLN A 168 -5.76 -19.72 18.97
N GLU A 169 -5.87 -20.81 18.21
CA GLU A 169 -6.24 -22.13 18.74
C GLU A 169 -5.13 -22.69 19.65
N ALA A 170 -3.86 -22.58 19.27
CA ALA A 170 -2.74 -22.97 20.13
C ALA A 170 -2.75 -22.20 21.46
N ASN A 171 -3.01 -20.88 21.42
CA ASN A 171 -3.14 -20.07 22.64
C ASN A 171 -4.30 -20.53 23.52
N ARG A 172 -5.44 -20.91 22.91
CA ARG A 172 -6.59 -21.46 23.64
C ARG A 172 -6.24 -22.78 24.34
N GLN A 173 -5.54 -23.68 23.66
CA GLN A 173 -5.09 -24.95 24.24
C GLN A 173 -4.10 -24.74 25.40
N ILE A 174 -3.14 -23.81 25.25
CA ILE A 174 -2.22 -23.45 26.34
C ILE A 174 -3.00 -22.93 27.56
N GLN A 175 -4.02 -22.09 27.35
CA GLN A 175 -4.84 -21.57 28.44
C GLN A 175 -5.62 -22.68 29.16
N GLN A 176 -6.26 -23.58 28.40
CA GLN A 176 -6.95 -24.73 28.97
C GLN A 176 -6.00 -25.64 29.76
N ALA A 177 -4.79 -25.91 29.25
CA ALA A 177 -3.78 -26.69 29.95
C ALA A 177 -3.32 -26.02 31.26
N ARG A 178 -3.14 -24.69 31.26
CA ARG A 178 -2.82 -23.92 32.47
C ARG A 178 -3.92 -24.00 33.52
N GLU A 179 -5.17 -23.89 33.11
CA GLU A 179 -6.33 -24.00 34.01
C GLU A 179 -6.47 -25.41 34.58
N ALA A 180 -6.30 -26.45 33.76
CA ALA A 180 -6.28 -27.84 34.21
C ALA A 180 -5.12 -28.10 35.20
N ALA A 181 -3.93 -27.58 34.92
CA ALA A 181 -2.79 -27.69 35.82
C ALA A 181 -3.04 -26.97 37.17
N LYS A 182 -3.60 -25.76 37.12
CA LYS A 182 -3.99 -25.00 38.33
C LYS A 182 -5.07 -25.73 39.13
N GLN A 183 -6.03 -26.36 38.46
CA GLN A 183 -7.06 -27.16 39.11
C GLN A 183 -6.47 -28.41 39.77
N ARG A 184 -5.56 -29.11 39.07
CA ARG A 184 -4.83 -30.25 39.64
C ARG A 184 -4.03 -29.84 40.87
N GLN A 185 -3.30 -28.72 40.80
CA GLN A 185 -2.53 -28.19 41.93
C GLN A 185 -3.42 -27.89 43.15
N ARG A 186 -4.61 -27.30 42.95
CA ARG A 186 -5.57 -27.02 44.03
C ARG A 186 -6.07 -28.28 44.75
N CYS A 187 -6.10 -29.40 44.04
CA CYS A 187 -6.58 -30.69 44.54
C CYS A 187 -5.44 -31.61 45.03
N THR A 188 -4.19 -31.16 45.01
CA THR A 188 -3.04 -31.92 45.53
C THR A 188 -2.74 -31.52 46.98
N CYS A 189 -2.60 -32.48 47.88
CA CYS A 189 -2.13 -32.23 49.26
C CYS A 189 -0.66 -31.78 49.23
N HIS A 190 -0.31 -30.66 49.86
CA HIS A 190 1.06 -30.14 49.83
C HIS A 190 2.04 -30.88 50.76
N VAL A 191 1.55 -31.78 51.62
CA VAL A 191 2.39 -32.54 52.57
C VAL A 191 2.76 -33.91 52.01
N CYS A 192 1.77 -34.67 51.52
CA CYS A 192 1.97 -36.03 51.00
C CYS A 192 1.88 -36.13 49.46
N HIS A 193 1.59 -35.03 48.76
CA HIS A 193 1.45 -34.95 47.30
C HIS A 193 0.38 -35.88 46.68
N GLN A 194 -0.53 -36.43 47.50
CA GLN A 194 -1.71 -37.16 47.03
C GLN A 194 -2.65 -36.22 46.27
N VAL A 195 -3.19 -36.70 45.14
CA VAL A 195 -4.12 -35.95 44.28
C VAL A 195 -5.55 -36.40 44.56
N PHE A 196 -6.45 -35.45 44.80
CA PHE A 196 -7.85 -35.71 45.12
C PHE A 196 -8.77 -35.28 43.98
N VAL A 197 -9.98 -35.84 43.94
CA VAL A 197 -11.00 -35.51 42.92
C VAL A 197 -11.44 -34.05 43.02
N ASN A 198 -11.49 -33.49 44.23
CA ASN A 198 -11.84 -32.10 44.46
C ASN A 198 -11.14 -31.54 45.71
N VAL A 199 -11.22 -30.23 45.88
CA VAL A 199 -10.59 -29.50 46.98
C VAL A 199 -11.15 -29.93 48.35
N HIS A 200 -12.43 -30.30 48.42
CA HIS A 200 -13.07 -30.72 49.67
C HIS A 200 -12.50 -32.05 50.17
N ALA A 201 -12.37 -33.05 49.30
CA ALA A 201 -11.75 -34.33 49.61
C ALA A 201 -10.29 -34.16 50.04
N LYS A 202 -9.53 -33.29 49.35
CA LYS A 202 -8.16 -32.93 49.77
C LYS A 202 -8.14 -32.35 51.19
N ASN A 203 -9.04 -31.42 51.50
CA ASN A 203 -9.10 -30.77 52.81
C ASN A 203 -9.51 -31.76 53.91
N GLN A 204 -10.47 -32.65 53.65
CA GLN A 204 -10.85 -33.73 54.58
C GLN A 204 -9.66 -34.65 54.85
N HIS A 205 -8.96 -35.10 53.81
CA HIS A 205 -7.75 -35.89 53.95
C HIS A 205 -6.69 -35.17 54.78
N PHE A 206 -6.45 -33.89 54.49
CA PHE A 206 -5.45 -33.10 55.19
C PHE A 206 -5.72 -33.01 56.69
N GLN A 207 -6.99 -32.86 57.09
CA GLN A 207 -7.41 -32.85 58.50
C GLN A 207 -7.35 -34.22 59.17
N ALA A 208 -7.58 -35.30 58.42
CA ALA A 208 -7.63 -36.65 58.97
C ALA A 208 -6.25 -37.31 59.09
N VAL A 209 -5.32 -37.04 58.17
CA VAL A 209 -4.03 -37.74 58.06
C VAL A 209 -2.87 -36.94 58.62
N HIS A 210 -2.90 -35.61 58.52
CA HIS A 210 -1.80 -34.77 58.98
C HIS A 210 -2.09 -34.15 60.34
N VAL A 211 -1.25 -34.49 61.31
CA VAL A 211 -1.21 -33.84 62.63
C VAL A 211 -0.19 -32.69 62.61
N PHE A 212 -0.47 -31.65 63.38
CA PHE A 212 0.39 -30.48 63.50
C PHE A 212 1.13 -30.54 64.83
N GLN A 213 2.46 -30.51 64.78
CA GLN A 213 3.28 -30.56 65.99
C GLN A 213 3.80 -29.17 66.37
N CYS A 214 3.83 -28.86 67.67
CA CYS A 214 4.47 -27.63 68.16
C CYS A 214 5.98 -27.80 68.26
N ASP A 215 6.74 -26.95 67.58
CA ASP A 215 8.22 -27.01 67.57
C ASP A 215 8.86 -26.81 68.96
N TYR A 216 8.14 -26.21 69.91
CA TYR A 216 8.66 -25.90 71.25
C TYR A 216 8.36 -26.97 72.29
N CYS A 217 7.17 -27.59 72.23
CA CYS A 217 6.74 -28.55 73.25
C CYS A 217 6.40 -29.93 72.68
N TYR A 218 6.55 -30.11 71.37
CA TYR A 218 6.32 -31.35 70.63
C TYR A 218 4.91 -31.94 70.76
N LYS A 219 3.93 -31.18 71.29
CA LYS A 219 2.52 -31.58 71.33
C LYS A 219 1.93 -31.61 69.94
N GLU A 220 1.15 -32.64 69.66
CA GLU A 220 0.41 -32.83 68.42
C GLU A 220 -1.00 -32.24 68.52
N PHE A 221 -1.48 -31.70 67.41
CA PHE A 221 -2.77 -31.05 67.27
C PHE A 221 -3.47 -31.56 66.02
N SER A 222 -4.79 -31.76 66.10
CA SER A 222 -5.62 -32.20 64.97
C SER A 222 -5.90 -31.10 63.94
N SER A 223 -5.52 -29.85 64.22
CA SER A 223 -5.70 -28.74 63.29
C SER A 223 -4.65 -27.65 63.45
N MET A 224 -4.36 -26.95 62.34
CA MET A 224 -3.45 -25.81 62.33
C MET A 224 -3.94 -24.68 63.25
N ASN A 225 -5.27 -24.46 63.34
CA ASN A 225 -5.84 -23.45 64.24
C ASN A 225 -5.56 -23.79 65.71
N ALA A 226 -5.71 -25.06 66.11
CA ALA A 226 -5.40 -25.48 67.48
C ALA A 226 -3.91 -25.32 67.79
N LEU A 227 -3.02 -25.67 66.86
CA LEU A 227 -1.59 -25.40 66.99
C LEU A 227 -1.30 -23.90 67.11
N SER A 228 -1.93 -23.06 66.28
CA SER A 228 -1.70 -21.61 66.28
C SER A 228 -2.19 -20.96 67.58
N GLN A 229 -3.35 -21.37 68.09
CA GLN A 229 -3.85 -20.95 69.41
C GLN A 229 -2.92 -21.39 70.53
N HIS A 230 -2.42 -22.63 70.47
CA HIS A 230 -1.43 -23.12 71.43
C HIS A 230 -0.13 -22.29 71.40
N LYS A 231 0.42 -22.01 70.21
CA LYS A 231 1.63 -21.18 70.06
C LYS A 231 1.41 -19.78 70.63
N ASN A 232 0.27 -19.14 70.36
CA ASN A 232 -0.06 -17.83 70.90
C ASN A 232 -0.18 -17.84 72.43
N ALA A 233 -0.87 -18.84 73.00
CA ALA A 233 -1.02 -18.96 74.45
C ALA A 233 0.32 -19.25 75.16
N THR A 234 1.17 -20.10 74.58
CA THR A 234 2.47 -20.44 75.16
C THR A 234 3.49 -19.31 75.04
N ILE A 235 3.47 -18.51 73.98
CA ILE A 235 4.35 -17.35 73.83
C ILE A 235 3.94 -16.24 74.81
N ILE A 236 2.65 -15.94 74.96
CA ILE A 236 2.17 -14.88 75.86
C ILE A 236 2.39 -15.27 77.33
N GLY A 237 2.18 -16.54 77.70
CA GLY A 237 2.41 -17.01 79.07
C GLY A 237 3.88 -17.00 79.52
N LYS A 238 4.84 -16.97 78.57
CA LYS A 238 6.28 -16.97 78.88
C LYS A 238 6.87 -15.57 79.10
N PHE A 239 6.15 -14.52 78.71
CA PHE A 239 6.58 -13.11 78.85
C PHE A 239 5.99 -12.40 80.08
N MET A 240 5.17 -13.08 80.90
CA MET A 240 4.52 -12.49 82.09
C MET A 240 5.05 -13.01 83.43
N ILE A 241 6.15 -13.78 83.46
CA ILE A 241 6.71 -14.36 84.70
C ILE A 241 8.08 -13.75 85.09
N ASP A 242 8.66 -12.89 84.25
CA ASP A 242 9.87 -12.11 84.59
C ASP A 242 9.51 -10.64 84.88
#